data_AF-A0A086K2H7-F1
#
_entry.id   AF-A0A086K2H7-F1
#
_cell.length_a   1.000
_cell.length_b   1.000
_cell.length_c   1.000
_cell.angle_alpha   90.00
_cell.angle_beta   90.00
_cell.angle_gamma   90.00
#
_symmetry.space_group_name_H-M   'P 1'
#
loop_
_entity.id
_entity.type
_entity.pdbx_description
1 polymer ?
#
loop_
_entity_poly.entity_id
_entity_poly.type
_entity_poly.pdbx_seq_one_letter_code
_entity_poly.pdbx_strand_id
1 'polypeptide(L)'
;MDSLASPSRPASRVSGRVSGANAPGNEERRESGRTSFFPSASLGQTQGASLAEGEHAVGSSLEQGDGRDPARMQDENFANIFVHFLQTFQHEEEEEDEADGGRLAPSAIADLPEEIAEAYYMRAMARLIRESHGNRTLVVRLEHVESWQPQGAPVQDAGMRLAEHIRRNYIRIRSRLQESFQLLMEKLAAQMNAPQFSYFLQVVGAQKYVHEIGNIRCNMLGSLLSIRGQVTRTTDVRPELLKAAFKCLECGTIEPDVEQQFKYTQ
;
A
#
# COMPACT_ATOMS: atom_id res chain seq x y z
N MET A 1 61.57 27.04 -13.66
CA MET A 1 61.08 27.70 -14.89
C MET A 1 59.73 27.08 -15.19
N ASP A 2 58.56 27.56 -14.76
CA ASP A 2 58.04 28.73 -14.04
C ASP A 2 56.70 28.23 -13.42
N SER A 3 56.37 28.36 -12.13
CA SER A 3 56.02 29.54 -11.32
C SER A 3 54.71 30.28 -11.71
N LEU A 4 53.74 30.22 -10.77
CA LEU A 4 52.76 31.29 -10.38
C LEU A 4 51.53 31.49 -11.30
N ALA A 5 50.32 31.86 -10.86
CA ALA A 5 49.68 32.11 -9.57
C ALA A 5 48.16 32.32 -9.81
N SER A 6 47.33 32.14 -8.78
CA SER A 6 45.97 32.72 -8.67
C SER A 6 46.04 34.25 -8.57
N PRO A 7 44.94 35.00 -8.83
CA PRO A 7 44.30 35.68 -7.71
C PRO A 7 42.76 35.88 -7.80
N SER A 8 42.28 36.47 -6.71
CA SER A 8 40.95 36.68 -6.12
C SER A 8 39.99 37.71 -6.76
N ARG A 9 38.72 37.60 -6.31
CA ARG A 9 37.57 38.55 -6.35
C ARG A 9 37.92 40.05 -6.13
N PRO A 10 36.98 40.95 -6.49
CA PRO A 10 36.17 41.59 -5.44
C PRO A 10 34.67 41.77 -5.75
N ALA A 11 33.91 42.05 -4.69
CA ALA A 11 32.47 42.31 -4.65
C ALA A 11 32.12 43.77 -5.02
N SER A 12 30.89 44.01 -5.44
CA SER A 12 30.26 45.33 -5.33
C SER A 12 28.78 45.23 -4.91
N ARG A 13 28.48 45.89 -3.78
CA ARG A 13 27.16 46.24 -3.28
C ARG A 13 26.69 47.51 -4.02
N VAL A 14 25.41 47.59 -4.36
CA VAL A 14 24.71 48.88 -4.50
C VAL A 14 23.43 48.83 -3.66
N SER A 15 23.28 49.88 -2.87
CA SER A 15 22.20 50.16 -1.93
C SER A 15 21.29 51.25 -2.53
N GLY A 16 19.98 51.19 -2.28
CA GLY A 16 19.01 52.19 -2.72
C GLY A 16 17.70 52.13 -1.93
N ARG A 17 17.63 52.95 -0.87
CA ARG A 17 16.49 53.40 -0.04
C ARG A 17 15.38 54.10 -0.87
N VAL A 18 14.15 54.45 -0.46
CA VAL A 18 13.20 54.32 0.68
C VAL A 18 11.89 55.01 0.23
N SER A 19 10.77 54.76 0.95
CA SER A 19 9.51 55.54 1.10
C SER A 19 8.29 54.89 0.40
N GLY A 20 7.10 54.71 0.99
CA GLY A 20 6.54 55.06 2.30
C GLY A 20 5.00 55.02 2.23
N ALA A 21 4.36 54.82 3.40
CA ALA A 21 2.98 55.19 3.79
C ALA A 21 1.76 54.25 3.55
N ASN A 22 1.26 53.73 4.69
CA ASN A 22 -0.11 53.66 5.25
C ASN A 22 -1.33 53.03 4.54
N ALA A 23 -1.96 52.14 5.34
CA ALA A 23 -3.24 51.40 5.34
C ALA A 23 -4.55 52.25 5.16
N PRO A 24 -5.80 51.73 5.31
CA PRO A 24 -6.27 50.35 5.63
C PRO A 24 -7.51 49.82 4.82
N GLY A 25 -7.82 48.53 5.01
CA GLY A 25 -9.20 47.99 5.05
C GLY A 25 -9.80 47.40 3.76
N ASN A 26 -9.98 46.08 3.71
CA ASN A 26 -11.32 45.49 3.71
C ASN A 26 -11.25 43.97 3.96
N GLU A 27 -12.03 43.50 4.93
CA GLU A 27 -12.29 42.10 5.25
C GLU A 27 -13.22 41.52 4.19
N GLU A 28 -12.73 40.63 3.33
CA GLU A 28 -13.59 39.71 2.57
C GLU A 28 -13.25 38.27 2.95
N ARG A 29 -14.12 37.74 3.81
CA ARG A 29 -14.25 36.34 4.19
C ARG A 29 -14.54 35.50 2.94
N ARG A 30 -13.50 34.98 2.29
CA ARG A 30 -13.64 33.91 1.30
C ARG A 30 -13.75 32.58 2.02
N GLU A 31 -14.96 32.02 1.99
CA GLU A 31 -15.20 30.60 2.25
C GLU A 31 -14.40 29.79 1.22
N SER A 32 -13.27 29.24 1.64
CA SER A 32 -12.53 28.23 0.90
C SER A 32 -13.33 26.94 0.92
N GLY A 33 -14.07 26.69 -0.16
CA GLY A 33 -14.62 25.38 -0.45
C GLY A 33 -13.49 24.34 -0.46
N ARG A 34 -13.51 23.45 0.53
CA ARG A 34 -12.68 22.23 0.57
C ARG A 34 -13.05 21.37 -0.64
N THR A 35 -12.26 21.43 -1.70
CA THR A 35 -12.23 20.39 -2.72
C THR A 35 -11.38 19.26 -2.17
N SER A 36 -12.02 18.18 -1.72
CA SER A 36 -11.33 16.95 -1.31
C SER A 36 -10.53 16.38 -2.49
N PHE A 37 -9.23 16.17 -2.30
CA PHE A 37 -8.28 15.75 -3.34
C PHE A 37 -8.43 14.29 -3.78
N PHE A 38 -9.11 13.48 -2.97
CA PHE A 38 -9.59 12.16 -3.33
C PHE A 38 -11.12 12.20 -3.37
N PRO A 39 -11.78 11.72 -4.45
CA PRO A 39 -13.21 11.50 -4.36
C PRO A 39 -13.44 10.52 -3.21
N SER A 40 -14.16 10.97 -2.18
CA SER A 40 -14.65 10.07 -1.14
C SER A 40 -15.44 8.98 -1.85
N ALA A 41 -14.85 7.79 -1.94
CA ALA A 41 -15.59 6.63 -2.37
C ALA A 41 -16.61 6.39 -1.27
N SER A 42 -17.85 6.84 -1.51
CA SER A 42 -18.99 6.53 -0.67
C SER A 42 -19.04 5.01 -0.51
N LEU A 43 -18.62 4.51 0.65
CA LEU A 43 -18.78 3.13 1.06
C LEU A 43 -20.26 2.80 0.96
N GLY A 44 -20.63 2.10 -0.11
CA GLY A 44 -22.00 1.73 -0.41
C GLY A 44 -22.63 0.93 0.73
N GLN A 45 -23.89 1.25 1.03
CA GLN A 45 -24.72 0.52 1.98
C GLN A 45 -24.74 -0.97 1.62
N THR A 46 -24.08 -1.79 2.45
CA THR A 46 -24.29 -3.24 2.41
C THR A 46 -25.45 -3.56 3.36
N GLN A 47 -26.59 -3.94 2.79
CA GLN A 47 -27.72 -4.43 3.57
C GLN A 47 -27.31 -5.73 4.27
N GLY A 48 -27.60 -5.81 5.57
CA GLY A 48 -27.21 -6.92 6.43
C GLY A 48 -27.86 -8.23 6.02
N ALA A 49 -27.03 -9.25 5.78
CA ALA A 49 -27.48 -10.63 5.70
C ALA A 49 -27.51 -11.22 7.12
N SER A 50 -28.72 -11.46 7.63
CA SER A 50 -28.99 -12.20 8.86
C SER A 50 -28.61 -13.67 8.68
N LEU A 51 -27.92 -14.23 9.69
CA LEU A 51 -27.69 -15.66 9.85
C LEU A 51 -29.02 -16.36 10.20
N ALA A 52 -29.49 -17.22 9.30
CA ALA A 52 -30.52 -18.21 9.60
C ALA A 52 -29.96 -19.60 9.27
N GLU A 53 -30.00 -20.48 10.27
CA GLU A 53 -29.73 -21.91 10.17
C GLU A 53 -30.85 -22.59 9.35
N GLY A 54 -30.48 -23.51 8.44
CA GLY A 54 -31.46 -24.25 7.65
C GLY A 54 -30.84 -25.13 6.55
N GLU A 55 -30.54 -26.36 6.94
CA GLU A 55 -30.66 -27.65 6.24
C GLU A 55 -30.52 -27.79 4.70
N HIS A 56 -29.86 -28.90 4.34
CA HIS A 56 -29.62 -29.44 3.01
C HIS A 56 -30.81 -29.37 2.03
N ALA A 57 -30.56 -28.79 0.84
CA ALA A 57 -31.27 -29.17 -0.39
C ALA A 57 -30.34 -29.05 -1.60
N VAL A 58 -30.14 -30.18 -2.28
CA VAL A 58 -29.48 -30.27 -3.58
C VAL A 58 -30.49 -29.82 -4.64
N GLY A 59 -30.19 -28.73 -5.35
CA GLY A 59 -30.98 -28.23 -6.45
C GLY A 59 -30.10 -27.51 -7.46
N SER A 60 -29.91 -28.12 -8.62
CA SER A 60 -29.23 -27.52 -9.78
C SER A 60 -30.13 -26.46 -10.41
N SER A 61 -29.75 -25.19 -10.30
CA SER A 61 -30.33 -24.10 -11.08
C SER A 61 -29.20 -23.37 -11.82
N LEU A 62 -29.20 -23.56 -13.14
CA LEU A 62 -28.46 -22.73 -14.09
C LEU A 62 -29.10 -21.34 -14.08
N GLU A 63 -28.46 -20.35 -13.44
CA GLU A 63 -28.91 -18.97 -13.49
C GLU A 63 -27.91 -18.10 -14.25
N GLN A 64 -28.38 -17.59 -15.38
CA GLN A 64 -27.81 -16.45 -16.10
C GLN A 64 -27.99 -15.19 -15.24
N GLY A 65 -26.98 -14.86 -14.42
CA GLY A 65 -26.75 -13.53 -13.85
C GLY A 65 -25.42 -12.98 -14.37
N ASP A 66 -25.11 -11.69 -14.15
CA ASP A 66 -23.85 -11.01 -14.55
C ASP A 66 -22.58 -11.55 -13.84
N GLY A 67 -22.41 -12.87 -13.79
CA GLY A 67 -21.17 -13.67 -13.78
C GLY A 67 -20.11 -13.42 -12.71
N ARG A 68 -20.27 -12.42 -11.86
CA ARG A 68 -19.27 -12.04 -10.86
C ARG A 68 -19.54 -12.83 -9.59
N ASP A 69 -18.73 -13.86 -9.42
CA ASP A 69 -18.57 -14.63 -8.19
C ASP A 69 -18.66 -13.71 -6.95
N PRO A 70 -19.65 -13.89 -6.07
CA PRO A 70 -19.83 -13.07 -4.88
C PRO A 70 -18.58 -12.95 -4.01
N ALA A 71 -17.74 -13.99 -3.97
CA ALA A 71 -16.48 -13.98 -3.23
C ALA A 71 -15.47 -12.99 -3.83
N ARG A 72 -15.43 -12.85 -5.16
CA ARG A 72 -14.55 -11.90 -5.85
C ARG A 72 -14.97 -10.45 -5.62
N MET A 73 -16.27 -10.17 -5.64
CA MET A 73 -16.78 -8.83 -5.32
C MET A 73 -16.44 -8.43 -3.88
N GLN A 74 -16.54 -9.37 -2.93
CA GLN A 74 -16.14 -9.12 -1.55
C GLN A 74 -14.65 -8.78 -1.44
N ASP A 75 -13.78 -9.55 -2.10
CA ASP A 75 -12.33 -9.30 -2.09
C ASP A 75 -11.97 -7.93 -2.69
N GLU A 76 -12.66 -7.51 -3.75
CA GLU A 76 -12.48 -6.19 -4.35
C GLU A 76 -12.89 -5.06 -3.40
N ASN A 77 -14.03 -5.22 -2.72
CA ASN A 77 -14.47 -4.27 -1.70
C ASN A 77 -13.47 -4.17 -0.54
N PHE A 78 -12.94 -5.30 -0.06
CA PHE A 78 -11.92 -5.30 0.99
C PHE A 78 -10.59 -4.70 0.53
N ALA A 79 -10.19 -4.90 -0.73
CA ALA A 79 -9.01 -4.24 -1.29
C ALA A 79 -9.18 -2.71 -1.34
N ASN A 80 -10.37 -2.21 -1.67
CA ASN A 80 -10.66 -0.77 -1.62
C ASN A 80 -10.61 -0.23 -0.19
N ILE A 81 -11.16 -0.97 0.78
CA ILE A 81 -11.06 -0.62 2.21
C ILE A 81 -9.59 -0.61 2.66
N PHE A 82 -8.78 -1.57 2.17
CA PHE A 82 -7.36 -1.63 2.47
C PHE A 82 -6.59 -0.41 1.92
N VAL A 83 -6.91 0.06 0.71
CA VAL A 83 -6.35 1.31 0.18
C VAL A 83 -6.72 2.50 1.07
N HIS A 84 -7.98 2.59 1.49
CA HIS A 84 -8.41 3.65 2.41
C HIS A 84 -7.67 3.57 3.77
N PHE A 85 -7.40 2.36 4.26
CA PHE A 85 -6.54 2.15 5.42
C PHE A 85 -5.14 2.72 5.22
N LEU A 86 -4.47 2.40 4.09
CA LEU A 86 -3.13 2.94 3.80
C LEU A 86 -3.11 4.47 3.75
N GLN A 87 -4.21 5.08 3.29
CA GLN A 87 -4.32 6.54 3.14
C GLN A 87 -4.68 7.27 4.44
N THR A 88 -5.29 6.60 5.41
CA THR A 88 -5.86 7.27 6.60
C THR A 88 -5.28 6.80 7.92
N PHE A 89 -4.54 5.69 7.94
CA PHE A 89 -3.99 5.15 9.18
C PHE A 89 -2.93 6.07 9.78
N GLN A 90 -3.13 6.44 11.04
CA GLN A 90 -2.23 7.27 11.84
C GLN A 90 -1.54 6.40 12.88
N HIS A 91 -0.23 6.53 13.00
CA HIS A 91 0.60 5.83 13.98
C HIS A 91 1.86 6.65 14.26
N GLU A 92 2.23 6.74 15.53
CA GLU A 92 3.46 7.40 15.97
C GLU A 92 4.62 6.43 15.77
N GLU A 93 5.65 6.80 15.01
CA GLU A 93 6.79 5.91 14.74
C GLU A 93 7.58 5.64 16.03
N GLU A 94 7.54 4.41 16.54
CA GLU A 94 8.35 3.98 17.69
C GLU A 94 9.77 3.57 17.25
N GLU A 95 10.73 3.46 18.17
CA GLU A 95 12.11 3.05 17.83
C GLU A 95 12.17 1.66 17.15
N GLU A 96 11.22 0.76 17.46
CA GLU A 96 11.11 -0.56 16.84
C GLU A 96 10.75 -0.48 15.34
N ASP A 97 10.14 0.61 14.89
CA ASP A 97 9.80 0.85 13.48
C ASP A 97 10.98 1.30 12.63
N GLU A 98 12.08 1.73 13.26
CA GLU A 98 13.29 2.15 12.54
C GLU A 98 13.96 0.97 11.82
N ALA A 99 13.82 -0.24 12.37
CA ALA A 99 14.41 -1.46 11.81
C ALA A 99 13.83 -1.86 10.44
N ASP A 100 12.62 -1.39 10.11
CA ASP A 100 11.87 -1.81 8.92
C ASP A 100 11.89 -0.75 7.79
N GLY A 101 12.50 0.42 8.02
CA GLY A 101 12.61 1.43 6.96
C GLY A 101 13.12 2.82 7.34
N GLY A 102 13.69 3.01 8.54
CA GLY A 102 14.29 4.28 8.98
C GLY A 102 13.32 5.47 9.16
N ARG A 103 13.50 6.30 10.19
CA ARG A 103 12.73 7.55 10.30
C ARG A 103 13.07 8.49 9.15
N LEU A 104 12.05 9.02 8.48
CA LEU A 104 12.26 10.03 7.46
C LEU A 104 12.83 11.29 8.11
N ALA A 105 13.89 11.86 7.53
CA ALA A 105 14.44 13.12 8.04
C ALA A 105 13.32 14.18 8.15
N PRO A 106 13.27 15.00 9.21
CA PRO A 106 12.21 16.00 9.37
C PRO A 106 12.06 16.95 8.17
N SER A 107 13.18 17.25 7.48
CA SER A 107 13.18 18.01 6.22
C SER A 107 12.48 17.30 5.07
N ALA A 108 12.58 15.97 5.01
CA ALA A 108 11.96 15.16 3.97
C ALA A 108 10.45 14.99 4.17
N ILE A 109 9.93 15.18 5.39
CA ILE A 109 8.49 15.22 5.69
C ILE A 109 7.90 16.59 5.32
N ALA A 110 8.65 17.68 5.52
CA ALA A 110 8.18 19.04 5.26
C ALA A 110 7.86 19.34 3.78
N ASP A 111 8.50 18.61 2.85
CA ASP A 111 8.27 18.76 1.40
C ASP A 111 7.04 17.97 0.89
N LEU A 112 6.37 17.20 1.75
CA LEU A 112 5.23 16.37 1.37
C LEU A 112 3.90 17.14 1.57
N PRO A 113 2.89 16.89 0.70
CA PRO A 113 1.51 17.33 0.94
C PRO A 113 1.01 16.91 2.34
N GLU A 114 0.20 17.76 2.98
CA GLU A 114 -0.31 17.57 4.36
C GLU A 114 -0.98 16.19 4.55
N GLU A 115 -1.81 15.76 3.58
CA GLU A 115 -2.48 14.46 3.59
C GLU A 115 -1.50 13.27 3.60
N ILE A 116 -0.33 13.41 2.95
CA ILE A 116 0.72 12.39 2.93
C ILE A 116 1.53 12.43 4.22
N ALA A 117 1.72 13.62 4.81
CA ALA A 117 2.48 13.79 6.04
C ALA A 117 1.76 13.22 7.28
N GLU A 118 0.43 13.27 7.33
CA GLU A 118 -0.34 12.78 8.47
C GLU A 118 -0.44 11.25 8.53
N ALA A 119 -0.64 10.58 7.39
CA ALA A 119 -0.84 9.15 7.35
C ALA A 119 0.49 8.36 7.37
N TYR A 120 0.59 7.39 8.28
CA TYR A 120 1.81 6.59 8.52
C TYR A 120 2.27 5.85 7.26
N TYR A 121 1.36 5.12 6.61
CA TYR A 121 1.71 4.33 5.42
C TYR A 121 1.96 5.20 4.19
N MET A 122 1.34 6.38 4.11
CA MET A 122 1.62 7.34 3.04
C MET A 122 3.05 7.88 3.14
N ARG A 123 3.51 8.21 4.36
CA ARG A 123 4.91 8.55 4.61
C ARG A 123 5.85 7.40 4.26
N ALA A 124 5.54 6.17 4.67
CA ALA A 124 6.35 5.00 4.36
C ALA A 124 6.46 4.73 2.84
N MET A 125 5.35 4.89 2.10
CA MET A 125 5.35 4.80 0.63
C MET A 125 6.16 5.91 -0.03
N ALA A 126 6.05 7.15 0.46
CA ALA A 126 6.86 8.27 -0.02
C ALA A 126 8.36 8.05 0.22
N ARG A 127 8.74 7.40 1.34
CA ARG A 127 10.12 6.95 1.59
C ARG A 127 10.57 5.96 0.53
N LEU A 128 9.81 4.89 0.30
CA LEU A 128 10.13 3.86 -0.70
C LEU A 128 10.26 4.41 -2.13
N ILE A 129 9.51 5.46 -2.48
CA ILE A 129 9.63 6.12 -3.78
C ILE A 129 10.95 6.89 -3.90
N ARG A 130 11.36 7.57 -2.83
CA ARG A 130 12.59 8.39 -2.80
C ARG A 130 13.85 7.54 -2.68
N GLU A 131 13.78 6.48 -1.89
CA GLU A 131 14.89 5.55 -1.64
C GLU A 131 14.94 4.52 -2.78
N SER A 132 15.40 4.96 -3.96
CA SER A 132 15.41 4.16 -5.19
C SER A 132 16.36 2.95 -5.18
N HIS A 133 17.11 2.73 -4.10
CA HIS A 133 18.16 1.70 -4.02
C HIS A 133 17.74 0.53 -3.12
N GLY A 134 17.29 -0.55 -3.76
CA GLY A 134 17.31 -1.90 -3.20
C GLY A 134 15.98 -2.38 -2.61
N ASN A 135 15.36 -1.63 -1.71
CA ASN A 135 14.10 -2.06 -1.08
C ASN A 135 12.89 -1.46 -1.80
N ARG A 136 11.99 -2.33 -2.27
CA ARG A 136 10.71 -1.94 -2.91
C ARG A 136 9.52 -2.61 -2.23
N THR A 137 9.69 -3.09 -1.01
CA THR A 137 8.67 -3.79 -0.27
C THR A 137 8.09 -2.87 0.80
N LEU A 138 6.78 -2.62 0.74
CA LEU A 138 6.05 -2.03 1.85
C LEU A 138 5.62 -3.15 2.80
N VAL A 139 6.01 -3.04 4.06
CA VAL A 139 5.59 -3.95 5.11
C VAL A 139 4.38 -3.36 5.84
N VAL A 140 3.32 -4.15 5.92
CA VAL A 140 2.07 -3.78 6.60
C VAL A 140 1.80 -4.77 7.71
N ARG A 141 1.69 -4.27 8.95
CA ARG A 141 1.41 -5.10 10.11
C ARG A 141 -0.09 -5.27 10.26
N LEU A 142 -0.53 -6.51 10.46
CA LEU A 142 -1.94 -6.82 10.64
C LEU A 142 -2.51 -6.14 11.89
N GLU A 143 -1.69 -5.91 12.92
CA GLU A 143 -2.06 -5.19 14.15
C GLU A 143 -2.50 -3.75 13.87
N HIS A 144 -1.90 -3.08 12.89
CA HIS A 144 -2.32 -1.75 12.45
C HIS A 144 -3.69 -1.78 11.77
N VAL A 145 -3.92 -2.80 10.94
CA VAL A 145 -5.22 -2.99 10.27
C VAL A 145 -6.32 -3.23 11.30
N GLU A 146 -6.03 -4.00 12.36
CA GLU A 146 -6.98 -4.30 13.43
C GLU A 146 -7.32 -3.09 14.31
N SER A 147 -6.34 -2.26 14.62
CA SER A 147 -6.54 -1.05 15.43
C SER A 147 -7.15 0.11 14.65
N TRP A 148 -7.16 0.04 13.32
CA TRP A 148 -7.67 1.09 12.46
C TRP A 148 -9.20 1.26 12.57
N GLN A 149 -9.60 2.49 12.91
CA GLN A 149 -11.00 2.90 12.99
C GLN A 149 -11.25 4.09 12.04
N PRO A 150 -11.75 3.82 10.81
CA PRO A 150 -12.05 4.91 9.88
C PRO A 150 -13.20 5.78 10.38
N GLN A 151 -13.01 7.10 10.34
CA GLN A 151 -14.06 8.06 10.66
C GLN A 151 -15.17 7.97 9.60
N GLY A 152 -16.42 7.81 10.03
CA GLY A 152 -17.59 7.79 9.14
C GLY A 152 -17.86 6.46 8.43
N ALA A 153 -17.20 5.37 8.82
CA ALA A 153 -17.55 4.06 8.26
C ALA A 153 -18.95 3.62 8.73
N PRO A 154 -19.81 3.12 7.82
CA PRO A 154 -21.15 2.65 8.16
C PRO A 154 -21.15 1.37 9.01
N VAL A 155 -19.99 0.70 9.13
CA VAL A 155 -19.81 -0.57 9.80
C VAL A 155 -18.86 -0.37 10.97
N GLN A 156 -19.37 -0.61 12.18
CA GLN A 156 -18.54 -0.74 13.39
C GLN A 156 -17.48 -1.84 13.15
N ASP A 157 -16.25 -1.61 13.56
CA ASP A 157 -15.13 -2.57 13.44
C ASP A 157 -14.62 -2.85 12.02
N ALA A 158 -14.68 -1.87 11.11
CA ALA A 158 -14.17 -2.01 9.74
C ALA A 158 -12.73 -2.56 9.66
N GLY A 159 -11.81 -2.09 10.52
CA GLY A 159 -10.44 -2.60 10.60
C GLY A 159 -10.36 -4.06 11.02
N MET A 160 -11.10 -4.46 12.06
CA MET A 160 -11.13 -5.85 12.51
C MET A 160 -11.71 -6.79 11.44
N ARG A 161 -12.75 -6.36 10.72
CA ARG A 161 -13.33 -7.16 9.61
C ARG A 161 -12.36 -7.29 8.45
N LEU A 162 -11.66 -6.22 8.10
CA LEU A 162 -10.63 -6.25 7.06
C LEU A 162 -9.49 -7.20 7.46
N ALA A 163 -8.96 -7.06 8.68
CA ALA A 163 -7.90 -7.91 9.19
C ALA A 163 -8.30 -9.39 9.21
N GLU A 164 -9.51 -9.71 9.68
CA GLU A 164 -10.00 -11.08 9.71
C GLU A 164 -10.18 -11.66 8.30
N HIS A 165 -10.64 -10.85 7.35
CA HIS A 165 -10.79 -11.27 5.96
C HIS A 165 -9.44 -11.53 5.29
N ILE A 166 -8.46 -10.63 5.47
CA ILE A 166 -7.08 -10.81 5.01
C ILE A 166 -6.49 -12.08 5.61
N ARG A 167 -6.70 -12.30 6.91
CA ARG A 167 -6.15 -13.46 7.62
C ARG A 167 -6.73 -14.77 7.12
N ARG A 168 -8.06 -14.89 6.97
CA ARG A 168 -8.69 -16.15 6.55
C ARG A 168 -8.48 -16.48 5.07
N ASN A 169 -8.46 -15.48 4.20
CA ASN A 169 -8.51 -15.66 2.75
C ASN A 169 -7.23 -15.16 2.05
N TYR A 170 -6.09 -15.17 2.75
CA TYR A 170 -4.87 -14.50 2.30
C TYR A 170 -4.42 -14.89 0.89
N ILE A 171 -4.34 -16.18 0.56
CA ILE A 171 -3.93 -16.62 -0.78
C ILE A 171 -4.83 -16.04 -1.88
N ARG A 172 -6.14 -15.94 -1.62
CA ARG A 172 -7.13 -15.46 -2.58
C ARG A 172 -7.07 -13.93 -2.75
N ILE A 173 -7.01 -13.19 -1.64
CA ILE A 173 -7.06 -11.72 -1.67
C ILE A 173 -5.71 -11.07 -1.97
N ARG A 174 -4.58 -11.77 -1.74
CA ARG A 174 -3.21 -11.22 -1.90
C ARG A 174 -3.00 -10.53 -3.24
N SER A 175 -3.41 -11.12 -4.36
CA SER A 175 -3.24 -10.52 -5.68
C SER A 175 -3.99 -9.19 -5.81
N ARG A 176 -5.22 -9.10 -5.27
CA ARG A 176 -6.01 -7.87 -5.28
C ARG A 176 -5.42 -6.78 -4.41
N LEU A 177 -4.91 -7.12 -3.23
CA LEU A 177 -4.20 -6.15 -2.37
C LEU A 177 -2.96 -5.62 -3.09
N GLN A 178 -2.16 -6.51 -3.68
CA GLN A 178 -0.95 -6.15 -4.43
C GLN A 178 -1.25 -5.25 -5.64
N GLU A 179 -2.29 -5.56 -6.42
CA GLU A 179 -2.74 -4.73 -7.55
C GLU A 179 -3.19 -3.33 -7.08
N SER A 180 -4.05 -3.27 -6.06
CA SER A 180 -4.55 -2.00 -5.51
C SER A 180 -3.44 -1.13 -4.91
N PHE A 181 -2.46 -1.77 -4.25
CA PHE A 181 -1.28 -1.12 -3.70
C PHE A 181 -0.36 -0.58 -4.81
N GLN A 182 -0.08 -1.38 -5.84
CA GLN A 182 0.73 -0.95 -6.97
C GLN A 182 0.12 0.27 -7.68
N LEU A 183 -1.19 0.27 -7.89
CA LEU A 183 -1.91 1.42 -8.45
C LEU A 183 -1.82 2.67 -7.56
N LEU A 184 -1.86 2.51 -6.24
CA LEU A 184 -1.66 3.61 -5.30
C LEU A 184 -0.23 4.17 -5.37
N MET A 185 0.77 3.29 -5.41
CA MET A 185 2.19 3.68 -5.55
C MET A 185 2.45 4.43 -6.86
N GLU A 186 1.87 3.99 -7.98
CA GLU A 186 2.00 4.67 -9.27
C GLU A 186 1.41 6.08 -9.23
N LYS A 187 0.25 6.25 -8.60
CA LYS A 187 -0.37 7.57 -8.39
C LYS A 187 0.52 8.47 -7.54
N LEU A 188 1.08 7.94 -6.45
CA LEU A 188 1.98 8.70 -5.57
C LEU A 188 3.29 9.06 -6.27
N ALA A 189 3.89 8.12 -7.01
CA ALA A 189 5.11 8.37 -7.77
C ALA A 189 4.89 9.45 -8.84
N ALA A 190 3.73 9.42 -9.53
CA ALA A 190 3.36 10.46 -10.48
C ALA A 190 3.20 11.84 -9.83
N GLN A 191 2.59 11.92 -8.65
CA GLN A 191 2.48 13.17 -7.88
C GLN A 191 3.83 13.72 -7.43
N MET A 192 4.77 12.84 -7.07
CA MET A 192 6.12 13.21 -6.65
C MET A 192 7.09 13.41 -7.82
N ASN A 193 6.64 13.27 -9.07
CA ASN A 193 7.46 13.31 -10.28
C ASN A 193 8.66 12.32 -10.22
N ALA A 194 8.42 11.14 -9.64
CA ALA A 194 9.39 10.08 -9.45
C ALA A 194 9.21 8.96 -10.49
N PRO A 195 10.28 8.21 -10.82
CA PRO A 195 10.16 7.06 -11.72
C PRO A 195 9.24 5.98 -11.13
N GLN A 196 8.46 5.35 -12.00
CA GLN A 196 7.58 4.26 -11.61
C GLN A 196 8.38 2.95 -11.53
N PHE A 197 8.21 2.23 -10.42
CA PHE A 197 8.79 0.92 -10.21
C PHE A 197 7.70 -0.07 -9.80
N SER A 198 8.01 -1.36 -9.93
CA SER A 198 7.22 -2.42 -9.30
C SER A 198 7.55 -2.49 -7.81
N TYR A 199 6.53 -2.34 -6.97
CA TYR A 199 6.62 -2.44 -5.53
C TYR A 199 5.92 -3.72 -5.05
N PHE A 200 6.35 -4.25 -3.91
CA PHE A 200 5.79 -5.45 -3.33
C PHE A 200 5.12 -5.12 -2.00
N LEU A 201 4.00 -5.77 -1.71
CA LEU A 201 3.31 -5.67 -0.44
C LEU A 201 3.60 -6.92 0.39
N GLN A 202 4.11 -6.71 1.60
CA GLN A 202 4.29 -7.77 2.58
C GLN A 202 3.36 -7.53 3.77
N VAL A 203 2.42 -8.45 3.99
CA VAL A 203 1.57 -8.42 5.19
C VAL A 203 2.21 -9.29 6.27
N VAL A 204 2.48 -8.69 7.43
CA VAL A 204 3.04 -9.38 8.60
C VAL A 204 1.91 -9.66 9.59
N GLY A 205 1.77 -10.92 9.99
CA GLY A 205 0.76 -11.34 10.96
C GLY A 205 1.04 -10.81 12.37
N ALA A 206 -0.02 -10.69 13.17
CA ALA A 206 0.06 -10.27 14.56
C ALA A 206 0.67 -11.34 15.48
N GLN A 207 1.30 -10.93 16.58
CA GLN A 207 1.94 -11.86 17.52
C GLN A 207 0.95 -12.85 18.17
N LYS A 208 -0.32 -12.45 18.29
CA LYS A 208 -1.42 -13.30 18.78
C LYS A 208 -1.77 -14.48 17.86
N TYR A 209 -1.29 -14.48 16.61
CA TYR A 209 -1.51 -15.55 15.62
C TYR A 209 -0.24 -16.37 15.34
N VAL A 210 0.65 -16.47 16.33
CA VAL A 210 1.84 -17.32 16.21
C VAL A 210 1.49 -18.77 16.55
N HIS A 211 1.75 -19.64 15.59
CA HIS A 211 1.55 -21.08 15.69
C HIS A 211 2.90 -21.80 15.83
N GLU A 212 2.93 -22.82 16.68
CA GLU A 212 3.98 -23.84 16.64
C GLU A 212 3.77 -24.75 15.43
N ILE A 213 4.86 -25.29 14.89
CA ILE A 213 4.83 -26.18 13.70
C ILE A 213 3.86 -27.35 13.91
N GLY A 214 3.79 -27.92 15.12
CA GLY A 214 2.91 -29.05 15.45
C GLY A 214 1.41 -28.72 15.46
N ASN A 215 1.05 -27.43 15.53
CA ASN A 215 -0.34 -26.96 15.59
C ASN A 215 -0.91 -26.58 14.23
N ILE A 216 -0.10 -26.62 13.16
CA ILE A 216 -0.56 -26.33 11.81
C ILE A 216 -1.44 -27.49 11.31
N ARG A 217 -2.58 -27.15 10.71
CA ARG A 217 -3.61 -28.10 10.26
C ARG A 217 -4.11 -27.73 8.86
N CYS A 218 -4.68 -28.71 8.14
CA CYS A 218 -5.15 -28.50 6.77
C CYS A 218 -6.30 -27.49 6.65
N ASN A 219 -7.06 -27.24 7.72
CA ASN A 219 -8.10 -26.20 7.73
C ASN A 219 -7.53 -24.77 7.73
N MET A 220 -6.22 -24.61 7.95
CA MET A 220 -5.52 -23.32 7.91
C MET A 220 -4.92 -23.03 6.52
N LEU A 221 -5.08 -23.94 5.55
CA LEU A 221 -4.62 -23.71 4.19
C LEU A 221 -5.29 -22.46 3.59
N GLY A 222 -4.50 -21.64 2.91
CA GLY A 222 -4.99 -20.39 2.32
C GLY A 222 -5.04 -19.18 3.26
N SER A 223 -4.84 -19.39 4.56
CA SER A 223 -4.82 -18.32 5.57
C SER A 223 -3.42 -17.75 5.83
N LEU A 224 -3.36 -16.53 6.36
CA LEU A 224 -2.14 -15.91 6.87
C LEU A 224 -1.83 -16.47 8.26
N LEU A 225 -0.64 -17.06 8.41
CA LEU A 225 -0.16 -17.66 9.65
C LEU A 225 1.22 -17.10 10.00
N SER A 226 1.48 -16.88 11.29
CA SER A 226 2.82 -16.63 11.80
C SER A 226 3.36 -17.91 12.43
N ILE A 227 4.60 -18.31 12.14
CA ILE A 227 5.19 -19.55 12.67
C ILE A 227 6.47 -19.22 13.42
N ARG A 228 6.63 -19.79 14.63
CA ARG A 228 7.88 -19.72 15.39
C ARG A 228 8.65 -21.03 15.26
N GLY A 229 9.94 -20.92 14.97
CA GLY A 229 10.83 -22.08 14.89
C GLY A 229 12.30 -21.70 14.76
N GLN A 230 13.17 -22.70 14.92
CA GLN A 230 14.60 -22.55 14.69
C GLN A 230 14.96 -22.95 13.25
N VAL A 231 15.73 -22.10 12.57
CA VAL A 231 16.27 -22.42 11.25
C VAL A 231 17.46 -23.36 11.39
N THR A 232 17.36 -24.56 10.82
CA THR A 232 18.42 -25.59 10.90
C THR A 232 19.24 -25.71 9.63
N ARG A 233 18.65 -25.36 8.48
CA ARG A 233 19.29 -25.40 7.16
C ARG A 233 18.77 -24.25 6.32
N THR A 234 19.68 -23.63 5.57
CA THR A 234 19.36 -22.68 4.50
C THR A 234 19.90 -23.22 3.18
N THR A 235 19.31 -22.80 2.09
CA THR A 235 19.78 -23.07 0.73
C THR A 235 20.19 -21.76 0.08
N ASP A 236 21.07 -21.83 -0.92
CA ASP A 236 21.44 -20.64 -1.70
C ASP A 236 20.20 -20.03 -2.37
N VAL A 237 20.20 -18.70 -2.48
CA VAL A 237 19.15 -17.94 -3.17
C VAL A 237 19.18 -18.26 -4.65
N ARG A 238 18.02 -18.63 -5.22
CA ARG A 238 17.84 -18.91 -6.64
C ARG A 238 16.72 -18.05 -7.21
N PRO A 239 16.85 -17.58 -8.46
CA PRO A 239 15.75 -16.89 -9.12
C PRO A 239 14.59 -17.84 -9.39
N GLU A 240 13.36 -17.37 -9.21
CA GLU A 240 12.13 -18.07 -9.56
C GLU A 240 11.46 -17.36 -10.75
N LEU A 241 11.07 -18.12 -11.77
CA LEU A 241 10.32 -17.58 -12.90
C LEU A 241 8.83 -17.52 -12.52
N LEU A 242 8.35 -16.34 -12.13
CA LEU A 242 6.94 -16.12 -11.76
C LEU A 242 6.06 -15.84 -12.99
N LYS A 243 6.59 -15.05 -13.93
CA LYS A 243 5.94 -14.70 -15.19
C LYS A 243 6.95 -14.82 -16.32
N ALA A 244 6.51 -15.39 -17.43
CA ALA A 244 7.32 -15.59 -18.61
C ALA A 244 6.76 -14.78 -19.79
N ALA A 245 7.63 -14.42 -20.73
CA ALA A 245 7.23 -13.92 -22.03
C ALA A 245 7.66 -14.95 -23.08
N PHE A 246 6.70 -15.55 -23.77
CA PHE A 246 6.96 -16.61 -24.75
C PHE A 246 6.89 -16.08 -26.16
N LYS A 247 7.84 -16.47 -27.00
CA LYS A 247 7.82 -16.14 -28.43
C LYS A 247 7.31 -17.34 -29.21
N CYS A 248 6.20 -17.17 -29.92
CA CYS A 248 5.72 -18.16 -30.87
C CYS A 248 6.75 -18.36 -31.99
N LEU A 249 7.13 -19.61 -32.26
CA LEU A 249 8.14 -19.92 -33.27
C LEU A 249 7.61 -19.87 -34.71
N GLU A 250 6.29 -20.00 -34.90
CA GLU A 250 5.65 -19.99 -36.23
C GLU A 250 5.37 -18.57 -36.71
N CYS A 251 4.72 -17.74 -35.89
CA CYS A 251 4.34 -16.38 -36.26
C CYS A 251 5.26 -15.30 -35.68
N GLY A 252 6.15 -15.64 -34.75
CA GLY A 252 7.07 -14.69 -34.11
C GLY A 252 6.45 -13.80 -33.04
N THR A 253 5.13 -13.92 -32.78
CA THR A 253 4.40 -13.14 -31.77
C THR A 253 4.95 -13.42 -30.36
N ILE A 254 5.07 -12.37 -29.54
CA ILE A 254 5.46 -12.47 -28.13
C ILE A 254 4.19 -12.41 -27.28
N GLU A 255 3.99 -13.44 -26.46
CA GLU A 255 2.95 -13.50 -25.43
C GLU A 255 3.58 -13.17 -24.07
N PRO A 256 3.40 -11.94 -23.55
CA PRO A 256 3.96 -11.53 -22.27
C PRO A 256 3.12 -12.04 -21.08
N ASP A 257 3.66 -11.89 -19.87
CA ASP A 257 2.94 -12.07 -18.60
C ASP A 257 2.29 -13.44 -18.35
N VAL A 258 2.83 -14.51 -18.94
CA VAL A 258 2.34 -15.88 -18.73
C VAL A 258 2.74 -16.38 -17.35
N GLU A 259 1.77 -16.51 -16.44
CA GLU A 259 1.97 -16.98 -15.07
C GLU A 259 2.49 -18.42 -15.01
N GLN A 260 3.47 -18.63 -14.12
CA GLN A 260 4.10 -19.92 -13.88
C GLN A 260 3.75 -20.38 -12.46
N GLN A 261 3.00 -21.48 -12.34
CA GLN A 261 2.58 -22.03 -11.05
C GLN A 261 3.39 -23.28 -10.70
N PHE A 262 4.55 -23.09 -10.07
CA PHE A 262 5.46 -24.16 -9.61
C PHE A 262 5.96 -25.12 -10.71
N LYS A 263 5.70 -24.79 -11.99
CA LYS A 263 6.14 -25.54 -13.16
C LYS A 263 6.22 -24.61 -14.36
N TYR A 264 7.08 -24.96 -15.30
CA TYR A 264 7.13 -24.32 -16.62
C TYR A 264 5.86 -24.68 -17.40
N THR A 265 5.05 -23.67 -17.72
CA THR A 265 3.92 -23.75 -18.65
C THR A 265 4.41 -23.23 -20.01
N GLN A 266 4.18 -23.99 -21.08
CA GLN A 266 4.71 -23.73 -22.43
C GLN A 266 3.59 -23.50 -23.43
#